data_AF-A0A2N5FQ23-F1
#
_entry.id   AF-A0A2N5FQ23-F1
#
_cell.length_a   1.000
_cell.length_b   1.000
_cell.length_c   1.000
_cell.angle_alpha   90.00
_cell.angle_beta   90.00
_cell.angle_gamma   90.00
#
_symmetry.space_group_name_H-M   'P 1'
#
loop_
_entity.id
_entity.type
_entity.pdbx_description
1 polymer ?
#
loop_
_entity_poly.entity_id
_entity_poly.type
_entity_poly.pdbx_seq_one_letter_code
_entity_poly.pdbx_strand_id
1 'polypeptide(L)'
;MELDKYPATKKLIEEAKLENDIDRIKWLQLSKEEAAVSIAKLYYVSLLSTSNNKFLHQKAKKFSDQLYFSVGYKLHGFAKAQANDELNCDFDDVARIYKHISFSGIKYRQKSVKDQ
;
A
#
# COMPACT_ATOMS: atom_id res chain seq x y z
N MET A 1 -2.76 -6.10 -19.83
CA MET A 1 -2.73 -4.89 -18.97
C MET A 1 -1.69 -3.92 -19.51
N GLU A 2 -1.99 -2.62 -19.64
CA GLU A 2 -0.99 -1.63 -20.08
C GLU A 2 -0.07 -1.23 -18.91
N LEU A 3 1.12 -1.84 -18.83
CA LEU A 3 2.12 -1.56 -17.80
C LEU A 3 2.97 -0.33 -18.08
N ASP A 4 2.89 0.25 -19.28
CA ASP A 4 3.71 1.40 -19.66
C ASP A 4 3.40 2.66 -18.84
N LYS A 5 2.22 2.69 -18.19
CA LYS A 5 1.82 3.73 -17.24
C LYS A 5 2.37 3.52 -15.82
N TYR A 6 2.95 2.35 -15.54
CA TYR A 6 3.40 1.94 -14.20
C TYR A 6 4.85 1.43 -14.25
N PRO A 7 5.84 2.33 -14.45
CA PRO A 7 7.23 1.96 -14.69
C PRO A 7 7.88 1.22 -13.52
N ALA A 8 7.57 1.58 -12.26
CA ALA A 8 8.11 0.89 -11.09
C ALA A 8 7.54 -0.53 -10.99
N THR A 9 6.25 -0.71 -11.29
CA THR A 9 5.64 -2.04 -11.40
C THR A 9 6.30 -2.87 -12.49
N LYS A 10 6.50 -2.30 -13.67
CA LYS A 10 7.13 -2.99 -14.82
C LYS A 10 8.52 -3.49 -14.45
N LYS A 11 9.34 -2.64 -13.85
CA LYS A 11 10.68 -3.00 -13.37
C LYS A 11 10.65 -4.15 -12.35
N LEU A 12 9.74 -4.11 -11.37
CA LEU A 12 9.62 -5.17 -10.36
C LEU A 12 9.18 -6.51 -10.96
N ILE A 13 8.32 -6.50 -11.98
CA ILE A 13 7.92 -7.72 -12.68
C ILE A 13 9.10 -8.33 -13.43
N GLU A 14 9.90 -7.51 -14.12
CA GLU A 14 11.12 -7.93 -14.83
C GLU A 14 12.17 -8.49 -13.84
N GLU A 15 12.40 -7.79 -12.72
CA GLU A 15 13.31 -8.25 -11.66
C GLU A 15 12.85 -9.58 -11.04
N ALA A 16 11.53 -9.78 -10.90
CA ALA A 16 10.95 -11.01 -10.38
C ALA A 16 10.81 -12.13 -11.42
N LYS A 17 11.12 -11.87 -12.70
CA LYS A 17 10.95 -12.80 -13.83
C LYS A 17 9.50 -13.31 -14.00
N LEU A 18 8.53 -12.42 -13.83
CA LEU A 18 7.09 -12.72 -13.89
C LEU A 18 6.40 -12.20 -15.15
N GLU A 19 7.15 -11.85 -16.20
CA GLU A 19 6.64 -11.23 -17.43
C GLU A 19 5.60 -12.12 -18.13
N ASN A 20 5.78 -13.43 -18.06
CA ASN A 20 4.87 -14.41 -18.67
C ASN A 20 3.63 -14.71 -17.81
N ASP A 21 3.63 -14.31 -16.54
CA ASP A 21 2.56 -14.60 -15.59
C ASP A 21 1.73 -13.35 -15.21
N ILE A 22 1.97 -12.21 -15.87
CA ILE A 22 1.31 -10.92 -15.58
C ILE A 22 -0.22 -11.06 -15.52
N ASP A 23 -0.81 -11.78 -16.48
CA ASP A 23 -2.26 -11.93 -16.58
C ASP A 23 -2.85 -12.80 -15.46
N ARG A 24 -2.03 -13.57 -14.75
CA ARG A 24 -2.42 -14.38 -13.59
C ARG A 24 -2.32 -13.60 -12.28
N ILE A 25 -1.65 -12.45 -12.28
CA ILE A 25 -1.46 -11.63 -11.08
C ILE A 25 -2.78 -10.95 -10.74
N LYS A 26 -3.33 -11.30 -9.56
CA LYS A 26 -4.50 -10.61 -9.01
C LYS A 26 -4.07 -9.33 -8.31
N TRP A 27 -4.18 -8.21 -9.03
CA TRP A 27 -3.82 -6.86 -8.58
C TRP A 27 -4.66 -6.36 -7.40
N LEU A 28 -5.94 -6.70 -7.40
CA LEU A 28 -6.91 -6.29 -6.41
C LEU A 28 -7.73 -7.49 -5.94
N GLN A 29 -7.77 -7.70 -4.63
CA GLN A 29 -8.56 -8.75 -3.98
C GLN A 29 -9.87 -8.19 -3.42
N LEU A 30 -10.54 -7.34 -4.20
CA LEU A 30 -11.84 -6.75 -3.90
C LEU A 30 -12.79 -6.98 -5.08
N SER A 31 -14.08 -7.16 -4.79
CA SER A 31 -15.11 -6.96 -5.80
C SER A 31 -15.18 -5.49 -6.23
N LYS A 32 -15.86 -5.19 -7.34
CA LYS A 32 -16.04 -3.79 -7.79
C LYS A 32 -16.78 -2.96 -6.72
N GLU A 33 -17.77 -3.56 -6.09
CA GLU A 33 -18.59 -2.95 -5.04
C GLU A 33 -17.76 -2.70 -3.78
N GLU A 34 -16.98 -3.69 -3.33
CA GLU A 34 -16.11 -3.51 -2.16
C GLU A 34 -15.02 -2.47 -2.43
N ALA A 35 -14.49 -2.42 -3.64
CA ALA A 35 -13.51 -1.41 -4.05
C ALA A 35 -14.12 -0.01 -4.03
N ALA A 36 -15.32 0.18 -4.57
CA ALA A 36 -16.03 1.45 -4.54
C ALA A 36 -16.29 1.93 -3.10
N VAL A 37 -16.74 1.02 -2.23
CA VAL A 37 -16.93 1.32 -0.80
C VAL A 37 -15.61 1.69 -0.11
N SER A 38 -14.53 0.98 -0.42
CA SER A 38 -13.20 1.25 0.15
C SER A 38 -12.67 2.61 -0.29
N ILE A 39 -12.84 2.97 -1.56
CA ILE A 39 -12.49 4.30 -2.09
C ILE A 39 -13.30 5.39 -1.40
N ALA A 40 -14.61 5.21 -1.24
CA ALA A 40 -15.46 6.18 -0.55
C ALA A 40 -15.02 6.38 0.92
N LYS A 41 -14.65 5.30 1.62
CA LYS A 41 -14.10 5.38 2.99
C LYS A 41 -12.76 6.12 3.03
N LEU A 42 -11.85 5.82 2.10
CA LEU A 42 -10.56 6.51 1.99
C LEU A 42 -10.74 8.01 1.75
N TYR A 43 -11.64 8.38 0.84
CA TYR A 43 -11.99 9.78 0.59
C TYR A 43 -12.51 10.47 1.85
N TYR A 44 -13.44 9.83 2.57
CA TYR A 44 -13.98 10.39 3.81
C TYR A 44 -12.89 10.57 4.89
N VAL A 45 -12.01 9.58 5.05
CA VAL A 45 -10.87 9.69 5.99
C VAL A 45 -9.92 10.80 5.59
N SER A 46 -9.67 11.01 4.29
CA SER A 46 -8.87 12.12 3.79
C SER A 46 -9.48 13.47 4.18
N LEU A 47 -10.79 13.66 3.94
CA LEU A 47 -11.50 14.88 4.34
C LEU A 47 -11.42 15.12 5.85
N LEU A 48 -11.62 14.08 6.67
CA LEU A 48 -11.50 14.21 8.12
C LEU A 48 -10.06 14.53 8.56
N SER A 49 -9.06 13.99 7.87
CA SER A 49 -7.65 14.23 8.15
C SER A 49 -7.26 15.68 7.89
N THR A 50 -7.87 16.33 6.89
CA THR A 50 -7.68 17.75 6.57
C THR A 50 -8.48 18.72 7.45
N SER A 51 -9.32 18.22 8.35
CA SER A 51 -10.14 19.07 9.22
C SER A 51 -9.30 19.75 10.31
N ASN A 52 -9.57 21.03 10.58
CA ASN A 52 -9.00 21.77 11.71
C ASN A 52 -9.57 21.32 13.08
N ASN A 53 -10.59 20.46 13.09
CA ASN A 53 -11.17 19.94 14.32
C ASN A 53 -10.34 18.77 14.86
N LYS A 54 -9.71 18.96 16.02
CA LYS A 54 -8.87 17.96 16.69
C LYS A 54 -9.57 16.61 16.92
N PHE A 55 -10.86 16.61 17.25
CA PHE A 55 -11.62 15.37 17.46
C PHE A 55 -11.83 14.61 16.16
N LEU A 56 -12.10 15.32 15.07
CA LEU A 56 -12.23 14.72 13.74
C LEU A 56 -10.88 14.18 13.26
N HIS A 57 -9.79 14.89 13.52
CA HIS A 57 -8.46 14.44 13.18
C HIS A 57 -8.05 13.16 13.95
N GLN A 58 -8.36 13.06 15.25
CA GLN A 58 -8.16 11.83 16.03
C GLN A 58 -9.01 10.66 15.51
N LYS A 59 -10.26 10.93 15.10
CA LYS A 59 -11.14 9.93 14.49
C LYS A 59 -10.59 9.46 13.15
N ALA A 60 -10.08 10.39 12.33
CA ALA A 60 -9.43 10.09 11.06
C ALA A 60 -8.24 9.16 11.24
N LYS A 61 -7.39 9.41 12.25
CA LYS A 61 -6.26 8.51 12.59
C LYS A 61 -6.73 7.08 12.87
N LYS A 62 -7.73 6.90 13.73
CA LYS A 62 -8.30 5.57 14.04
C LYS A 62 -8.86 4.87 12.80
N PHE A 63 -9.53 5.63 11.92
CA PHE A 63 -10.07 5.07 10.68
C PHE A 63 -8.98 4.76 9.66
N SER A 64 -7.93 5.56 9.59
CA SER A 64 -6.75 5.28 8.76
C SER A 64 -6.10 3.96 9.17
N ASP A 65 -5.94 3.73 10.48
CA ASP A 65 -5.43 2.47 11.01
C ASP A 65 -6.31 1.27 10.58
N GLN A 66 -7.64 1.41 10.68
CA GLN A 66 -8.58 0.37 10.24
C GLN A 66 -8.54 0.12 8.73
N LEU A 67 -8.39 1.17 7.92
CA LEU A 67 -8.28 1.06 6.46
C LEU A 67 -6.95 0.42 6.05
N TYR A 68 -5.87 0.71 6.77
CA TYR A 68 -4.57 0.07 6.55
C TYR A 68 -4.67 -1.46 6.65
N PHE A 69 -5.37 -1.99 7.66
CA PHE A 69 -5.62 -3.43 7.75
C PHE A 69 -6.66 -3.93 6.74
N SER A 70 -7.82 -3.28 6.65
CA SER A 70 -8.94 -3.84 5.87
C SER A 70 -8.76 -3.75 4.35
N VAL A 71 -8.08 -2.71 3.86
CA VAL A 71 -7.82 -2.50 2.43
C VAL A 71 -6.39 -2.88 2.07
N GLY A 72 -5.42 -2.60 2.94
CA GLY A 72 -4.01 -2.81 2.65
C GLY A 72 -3.68 -4.24 2.25
N TYR A 73 -4.15 -5.27 2.96
CA TYR A 73 -3.88 -6.67 2.58
C TYR A 73 -4.58 -7.13 1.29
N LYS A 74 -5.58 -6.37 0.81
CA LYS A 74 -6.32 -6.69 -0.41
C LYS A 74 -5.69 -6.07 -1.66
N LEU A 75 -4.67 -5.22 -1.50
CA LEU A 75 -3.87 -4.65 -2.59
C LEU A 75 -2.64 -5.52 -2.86
N HIS A 76 -2.37 -5.82 -4.12
CA HIS A 76 -1.15 -6.53 -4.52
C HIS A 76 0.11 -5.71 -4.22
N GLY A 77 1.22 -6.38 -3.92
CA GLY A 77 2.49 -5.73 -3.55
C GLY A 77 3.02 -4.79 -4.63
N PHE A 78 2.90 -5.17 -5.90
CA PHE A 78 3.32 -4.34 -7.03
C PHE A 78 2.54 -3.03 -7.15
N ALA A 79 1.21 -3.06 -6.98
CA ALA A 79 0.39 -1.85 -6.97
C ALA A 79 0.78 -0.90 -5.82
N LYS A 80 1.11 -1.46 -4.65
CA LYS A 80 1.62 -0.66 -3.52
C LYS A 80 2.97 -0.05 -3.83
N ALA A 81 3.88 -0.79 -4.44
CA ALA A 81 5.21 -0.30 -4.76
C ALA A 81 5.14 0.87 -5.75
N GLN A 82 4.27 0.78 -6.77
CA GLN A 82 4.01 1.88 -7.69
C GLN A 82 3.44 3.11 -6.99
N ALA A 83 2.42 2.94 -6.14
CA ALA A 83 1.83 4.05 -5.40
C ALA A 83 2.84 4.72 -4.44
N ASN A 84 3.70 3.92 -3.81
CA ASN A 84 4.77 4.41 -2.95
C ASN A 84 5.81 5.23 -3.74
N ASP A 85 6.21 4.75 -4.92
CA ASP A 85 7.11 5.47 -5.84
C ASP A 85 6.51 6.81 -6.27
N GLU A 86 5.23 6.82 -6.68
CA GLU A 86 4.51 8.04 -7.06
C GLU A 86 4.40 9.07 -5.91
N LEU A 87 4.30 8.58 -4.67
CA LEU A 87 4.22 9.42 -3.47
C LEU A 87 5.60 9.78 -2.90
N ASN A 88 6.71 9.34 -3.51
CA ASN A 88 8.05 9.44 -2.96
C ASN A 88 8.13 8.95 -1.50
N CYS A 89 7.41 7.87 -1.21
CA CYS A 89 7.27 7.32 0.12
C CYS A 89 7.92 5.94 0.16
N ASP A 90 9.04 5.81 0.89
CA ASP A 90 9.72 4.53 0.98
C ASP A 90 9.01 3.57 1.97
N PHE A 91 9.48 2.33 2.03
CA PHE A 91 8.90 1.35 2.96
C PHE A 91 9.08 1.76 4.43
N ASP A 92 10.18 2.45 4.77
CA ASP A 92 10.50 2.88 6.13
C ASP A 92 9.62 4.06 6.58
N ASP A 93 9.20 4.93 5.66
CA ASP A 93 8.19 5.97 5.86
C ASP A 93 6.85 5.34 6.23
N VAL A 94 6.37 4.37 5.43
CA VAL A 94 5.11 3.66 5.71
C VAL A 94 5.19 2.92 7.04
N ALA A 95 6.30 2.22 7.30
CA ALA A 95 6.52 1.52 8.57
C ALA A 95 6.51 2.49 9.77
N ARG A 96 7.09 3.68 9.62
CA ARG A 96 7.11 4.73 10.64
C ARG A 96 5.72 5.34 10.88
N ILE A 97 4.92 5.55 9.84
CA ILE A 97 3.54 6.06 9.95
C ILE A 97 2.67 5.08 10.75
N TYR A 98 2.82 3.78 10.49
CA TYR A 98 2.00 2.73 11.09
C TYR A 98 2.69 1.95 12.21
N LYS A 99 3.78 2.47 12.78
CA LYS A 99 4.58 1.78 13.82
C LYS A 99 3.78 1.37 15.06
N HIS A 100 2.67 2.07 15.36
CA HIS A 100 1.82 1.81 16.51
C HIS A 100 0.83 0.65 16.28
N ILE A 101 0.70 0.18 15.04
CA ILE A 101 -0.17 -0.93 14.67
C ILE A 101 0.56 -2.05 13.91
N SER A 102 1.70 -1.76 13.28
CA SER A 102 2.51 -2.77 12.63
C SER A 102 3.43 -3.43 13.65
N PHE A 103 3.03 -4.62 14.13
CA PHE A 103 3.93 -5.53 14.84
C PHE A 103 4.86 -6.24 13.84
N SER A 104 5.50 -5.51 12.92
CA SER A 104 6.57 -6.00 12.03
C SER A 104 7.07 -4.93 11.06
N GLY A 105 8.09 -4.19 11.51
CA GLY A 105 9.22 -3.85 10.64
C GLY A 105 10.16 -5.05 10.39
N ILE A 106 9.66 -6.30 10.42
CA ILE A 106 10.50 -7.50 10.32
C ILE A 106 9.81 -8.53 9.42
N LYS A 107 10.22 -8.58 8.14
CA LYS A 107 10.67 -9.84 7.48
C LYS A 107 11.16 -9.69 6.03
N TYR A 108 11.79 -8.58 5.63
CA TYR A 108 12.71 -8.59 4.46
C TYR A 108 13.95 -7.68 4.63
N ARG A 109 14.40 -7.41 5.87
CA ARG A 109 15.86 -7.33 6.08
C ARG A 109 16.40 -8.76 5.92
N GLN A 110 16.50 -9.23 4.68
CA GLN A 110 17.61 -10.14 4.39
C GLN A 110 18.84 -9.35 4.82
N LYS A 111 19.47 -9.77 5.92
CA LYS A 111 20.90 -9.52 6.07
C LYS A 111 21.50 -9.90 4.72
N SER A 112 22.11 -8.93 4.03
CA SER A 112 23.00 -9.26 2.94
C SER A 112 23.92 -10.35 3.46
N VAL A 113 23.86 -11.54 2.86
CA VAL A 113 24.87 -12.56 3.06
C VAL A 113 26.14 -12.01 2.40
N LYS A 114 26.85 -11.17 3.14
CA LYS A 114 28.24 -10.80 2.93
C LYS A 114 28.85 -10.72 4.32
N ASP A 115 29.99 -11.37 4.45
CA ASP A 115 30.83 -11.52 5.65
C ASP A 115 30.56 -12.79 6.47
N GLN A 116 30.73 -13.96 5.82
CA GLN A 116 31.54 -15.08 6.34
C GLN A 116 32.24 -15.79 5.17
#